data_AF-A0A9P3KPG8-F1
#
_entry.id   AF-A0A9P3KPG8-F1
#
_cell.length_a   1.000
_cell.length_b   1.000
_cell.length_c   1.000
_cell.angle_alpha   90.00
_cell.angle_beta   90.00
_cell.angle_gamma   90.00
#
_symmetry.space_group_name_H-M   'P 1'
#
loop_
_entity.id
_entity.type
_entity.pdbx_description
1 polymer ?
#
loop_
_entity_poly.entity_id
_entity_poly.type
_entity_poly.pdbx_seq_one_letter_code
_entity_poly.pdbx_strand_id
1 'polypeptide(L)'
;MQKSRNVEISLRSMKLHPNDLVVAVLSVDTSTIGEWCDSLVETLLKYGPDDKEKRLLREFKGNVEDLGPCEQLFRALLGVQRLEPKLKVLQYRIFLAERAPELADTIKFVTLVSQKIQESQKLQHVLLVVRDIGNKLNEGTKKGKVVGFAANDLNKVANTKGFMAYLIKVLSECRPEWLYFWKDFTDGSRNLLNEAIKVDQKGLAEVVGELDRGKVLVERELKECEKMVEEEKKKEEEREKEKKTKEEGEKGEGEGKDGGKADSEKSGETKGEGEKEGKGEGGGKGDEGEKKEEKKEEEKKEEEKKEEEKKEDELPLKHADTQRAMQLFYDEDVVRWHASVHGLIDEMNASAENLARKFGSDPKSTSFTLIFGVLRDFVDLFKKNLVEYEKKKKAEEEAAREKAKPALKQQREQREQQREQEKQQKAQQEKQQQQQQQQRQDAAAKAAAVEGEEEEDEEGEGSEESEEERRGAGGGGGEVAPGVGGAARAMLAGAITRRRAPVDEDEDSEEDDWSD
;
A
#
# COMPACT_ATOMS: atom_id res chain seq x y z
N MET A 1 -35.55 -27.70 -14.43
CA MET A 1 -35.72 -26.59 -15.39
C MET A 1 -35.09 -25.28 -14.91
N GLN A 2 -35.68 -24.44 -14.05
CA GLN A 2 -35.03 -23.15 -13.68
C GLN A 2 -33.66 -23.35 -12.99
N LYS A 3 -33.55 -24.38 -12.13
CA LYS A 3 -32.30 -24.77 -11.45
C LYS A 3 -31.18 -25.16 -12.43
N SER A 4 -31.39 -26.20 -13.24
CA SER A 4 -30.38 -26.62 -14.24
C SER A 4 -30.04 -25.50 -15.22
N ARG A 5 -31.02 -24.71 -15.68
CA ARG A 5 -30.79 -23.57 -16.57
C ARG A 5 -29.83 -22.54 -15.96
N ASN A 6 -29.92 -22.26 -14.65
CA ASN A 6 -29.00 -21.33 -14.00
C ASN A 6 -27.57 -21.91 -13.95
N VAL A 7 -27.43 -23.18 -13.58
CA VAL A 7 -26.12 -23.88 -13.53
C VAL A 7 -25.51 -24.00 -14.93
N GLU A 8 -26.30 -24.37 -15.93
CA GLU A 8 -25.90 -24.46 -17.34
C GLU A 8 -25.48 -23.11 -17.92
N ILE A 9 -26.07 -21.98 -17.48
CA ILE A 9 -25.63 -20.65 -17.93
C ILE A 9 -24.21 -20.37 -17.45
N SER A 10 -23.90 -20.68 -16.19
CA SER A 10 -22.53 -20.59 -15.67
C SER A 10 -21.59 -21.52 -16.44
N LEU A 11 -21.97 -22.80 -16.59
CA LEU A 11 -21.19 -23.82 -17.31
C LEU A 11 -20.98 -23.53 -18.81
N ARG A 12 -21.85 -22.79 -19.49
CA ARG A 12 -21.64 -22.46 -20.92
C ARG A 12 -20.52 -21.44 -21.14
N SER A 13 -20.25 -20.60 -20.15
CA SER A 13 -19.17 -19.60 -20.18
C SER A 13 -17.82 -20.21 -19.79
N MET A 14 -17.84 -21.16 -18.85
CA MET A 14 -16.66 -21.93 -18.41
C MET A 14 -16.54 -23.23 -19.21
N LYS A 15 -15.58 -23.33 -20.12
CA LYS A 15 -15.25 -24.61 -20.81
C LYS A 15 -14.51 -25.58 -19.87
N LEU A 16 -15.10 -25.85 -18.71
CA LEU A 16 -14.49 -26.50 -17.56
C LEU A 16 -15.08 -27.91 -17.41
N HIS A 17 -14.22 -28.92 -17.23
CA HIS A 17 -14.65 -30.29 -17.06
C HIS A 17 -15.18 -30.50 -15.63
N PRO A 18 -16.23 -31.31 -15.38
CA PRO A 18 -16.76 -31.52 -14.03
C PRO A 18 -15.72 -31.92 -12.99
N ASN A 19 -14.72 -32.72 -13.38
CA ASN A 19 -13.65 -33.12 -12.47
C ASN A 19 -12.68 -31.99 -12.11
N ASP A 20 -12.52 -30.96 -12.96
CA ASP A 20 -11.67 -29.80 -12.67
C ASP A 20 -12.24 -29.02 -11.47
N LEU A 21 -13.58 -28.90 -11.40
CA LEU A 21 -14.26 -28.31 -10.24
C LEU A 21 -14.10 -29.17 -8.99
N VAL A 22 -14.22 -30.50 -9.12
CA VAL A 22 -14.01 -31.42 -7.98
C VAL A 22 -12.59 -31.28 -7.45
N VAL A 23 -11.58 -31.25 -8.32
CA VAL A 23 -10.18 -31.00 -7.96
C VAL A 23 -10.06 -29.64 -7.27
N ALA A 24 -10.54 -28.55 -7.88
CA ALA A 24 -10.48 -27.19 -7.32
C ALA A 24 -11.10 -27.07 -5.91
N VAL A 25 -12.23 -27.74 -5.67
CA VAL A 25 -12.90 -27.75 -4.35
C VAL A 25 -12.11 -28.57 -3.31
N LEU A 26 -11.44 -29.65 -3.72
CA LEU A 26 -10.64 -30.51 -2.83
C LEU A 26 -9.23 -29.95 -2.57
N SER A 27 -8.60 -29.31 -3.56
CA SER A 27 -7.31 -28.62 -3.44
C SER A 27 -7.42 -27.20 -2.89
N VAL A 28 -8.65 -26.70 -2.68
CA VAL A 28 -8.95 -25.32 -2.29
C VAL A 28 -8.31 -24.32 -3.28
N ASP A 29 -8.29 -24.65 -4.57
CA ASP A 29 -7.70 -23.80 -5.61
C ASP A 29 -8.76 -23.00 -6.36
N THR A 30 -8.56 -21.68 -6.42
CA THR A 30 -9.39 -20.75 -7.20
C THR A 30 -8.84 -20.53 -8.62
N SER A 31 -7.56 -20.83 -8.88
CA SER A 31 -6.90 -20.52 -10.15
C SER A 31 -7.35 -21.42 -11.31
N THR A 32 -7.68 -22.69 -11.04
CA THR A 32 -8.24 -23.64 -12.01
C THR A 32 -9.55 -23.15 -12.64
N ILE A 33 -10.40 -22.46 -11.87
CA ILE A 33 -11.70 -21.93 -12.34
C ILE A 33 -11.56 -20.46 -12.80
N GLY A 34 -10.60 -19.72 -12.25
CA GLY A 34 -10.30 -18.34 -12.60
C GLY A 34 -11.42 -17.36 -12.24
N GLU A 35 -11.61 -16.32 -13.06
CA GLU A 35 -12.55 -15.21 -12.86
C GLU A 35 -14.01 -15.64 -12.60
N TRP A 36 -14.39 -16.85 -13.04
CA TRP A 36 -15.75 -17.37 -12.87
C TRP A 36 -16.01 -18.01 -11.51
N CYS A 37 -14.97 -18.25 -10.71
CA CYS A 37 -15.03 -19.07 -9.50
C CYS A 37 -16.08 -18.60 -8.50
N ASP A 38 -16.17 -17.29 -8.22
CA ASP A 38 -17.14 -16.74 -7.27
C ASP A 38 -18.59 -16.97 -7.74
N SER A 39 -18.87 -16.62 -9.01
CA SER A 39 -20.19 -16.80 -9.61
C SER A 39 -20.63 -18.27 -9.63
N LEU A 40 -19.71 -19.21 -9.86
CA LEU A 40 -19.98 -20.64 -9.83
C LEU A 40 -20.23 -21.11 -8.39
N VAL A 41 -19.41 -20.69 -7.43
CA VAL A 41 -19.55 -21.07 -6.03
C VAL A 41 -20.85 -20.51 -5.43
N GLU A 42 -21.23 -19.26 -5.70
CA GLU A 42 -22.54 -18.70 -5.31
C GLU A 42 -23.68 -19.50 -5.94
N THR A 43 -23.58 -19.81 -7.24
CA THR A 43 -24.55 -20.63 -7.98
C THR A 43 -24.71 -22.01 -7.33
N LEU A 44 -23.62 -22.67 -6.93
CA LEU A 44 -23.64 -24.01 -6.31
C LEU A 44 -24.13 -23.99 -4.85
N LEU A 45 -23.79 -22.95 -4.08
CA LEU A 45 -24.31 -22.77 -2.72
C LEU A 45 -25.83 -22.51 -2.71
N LYS A 46 -26.36 -21.87 -3.76
CA LYS A 46 -27.78 -21.50 -3.89
C LYS A 46 -28.63 -22.52 -4.65
N TYR A 47 -28.05 -23.20 -5.62
CA TYR A 47 -28.72 -24.09 -6.58
C TYR A 47 -28.05 -25.46 -6.72
N GLY A 48 -27.18 -25.87 -5.79
CA GLY A 48 -26.61 -27.21 -5.73
C GLY A 48 -27.66 -28.32 -5.55
N PRO A 49 -27.30 -29.60 -5.76
CA PRO A 49 -28.25 -30.70 -5.78
C PRO A 49 -28.96 -30.87 -4.43
N ASP A 50 -30.28 -31.09 -4.44
CA ASP A 50 -31.05 -31.41 -3.23
C ASP A 50 -31.01 -32.92 -2.91
N ASP A 51 -31.49 -33.34 -1.74
CA ASP A 51 -31.35 -34.75 -1.31
C ASP A 51 -32.16 -35.76 -2.14
N LYS A 52 -33.15 -35.30 -2.92
CA LYS A 52 -33.84 -36.15 -3.92
C LYS A 52 -33.00 -36.26 -5.18
N GLU A 53 -32.49 -35.15 -5.70
CA GLU A 53 -31.60 -35.13 -6.86
C GLU A 53 -30.32 -35.95 -6.59
N LYS A 54 -29.68 -35.77 -5.42
CA LYS A 54 -28.54 -36.58 -4.96
C LYS A 54 -28.86 -38.07 -4.89
N ARG A 55 -30.10 -38.44 -4.55
CA ARG A 55 -30.54 -39.85 -4.51
C ARG A 55 -30.71 -40.40 -5.92
N LEU A 56 -31.46 -39.70 -6.78
CA LEU A 56 -31.70 -40.09 -8.17
C LEU A 56 -30.37 -40.22 -8.96
N LEU A 57 -29.44 -39.28 -8.79
CA LEU A 57 -28.12 -39.32 -9.41
C LEU A 57 -27.21 -40.43 -8.87
N ARG A 58 -27.46 -40.96 -7.67
CA ARG A 58 -26.78 -42.16 -7.14
C ARG A 58 -27.41 -43.46 -7.61
N GLU A 59 -28.72 -43.46 -7.84
CA GLU A 59 -29.49 -44.63 -8.32
C GLU A 59 -29.43 -44.79 -9.84
N PHE A 60 -28.97 -43.78 -10.58
CA PHE A 60 -28.75 -43.82 -12.02
C PHE A 60 -27.62 -44.79 -12.40
N LYS A 61 -27.91 -45.73 -13.31
CA LYS A 61 -26.99 -46.78 -13.81
C LYS A 61 -26.70 -46.71 -15.31
N GLY A 62 -27.05 -45.59 -15.95
CA GLY A 62 -26.69 -45.32 -17.36
C GLY A 62 -25.31 -44.67 -17.45
N ASN A 63 -24.85 -44.37 -18.66
CA ASN A 63 -23.57 -43.67 -18.82
C ASN A 63 -23.71 -42.23 -18.35
N VAL A 64 -22.70 -41.69 -17.66
CA VAL A 64 -22.72 -40.30 -17.19
C VAL A 64 -22.85 -39.31 -18.36
N GLU A 65 -22.32 -39.65 -19.54
CA GLU A 65 -22.44 -38.85 -20.77
C GLU A 65 -23.89 -38.67 -21.25
N ASP A 66 -24.80 -39.58 -20.92
CA ASP A 66 -26.23 -39.50 -21.29
C ASP A 66 -26.99 -38.45 -20.44
N LEU A 67 -26.38 -37.95 -19.35
CA LEU A 67 -26.95 -36.92 -18.48
C LEU A 67 -26.77 -35.51 -19.07
N GLY A 68 -27.64 -34.57 -18.69
CA GLY A 68 -27.45 -33.15 -19.03
C GLY A 68 -26.22 -32.55 -18.33
N PRO A 69 -25.63 -31.43 -18.82
CA PRO A 69 -24.41 -30.87 -18.25
C PRO A 69 -24.50 -30.49 -16.76
N CYS A 70 -25.69 -30.09 -16.29
CA CYS A 70 -25.93 -29.82 -14.87
C CYS A 70 -25.90 -31.11 -14.04
N GLU A 71 -26.54 -32.17 -14.55
CA GLU A 71 -26.61 -33.48 -13.93
C GLU A 71 -25.25 -34.19 -13.93
N GLN A 72 -24.44 -34.03 -14.99
CA GLN A 72 -23.03 -34.45 -15.04
C GLN A 72 -22.19 -33.75 -13.96
N LEU A 73 -22.32 -32.42 -13.83
CA LEU A 73 -21.64 -31.66 -12.78
C LEU A 73 -22.05 -32.15 -11.38
N PHE A 74 -23.35 -32.32 -11.16
CA PHE A 74 -23.86 -32.80 -9.87
C PHE A 74 -23.44 -34.25 -9.57
N ARG A 75 -23.32 -35.11 -10.59
CA ARG A 75 -22.78 -36.47 -10.44
C ARG A 75 -21.31 -36.45 -10.01
N ALA A 76 -20.46 -35.61 -10.61
CA ALA A 76 -19.08 -35.46 -10.18
C ALA A 76 -18.96 -34.91 -8.73
N LEU A 77 -19.78 -33.92 -8.39
CA LEU A 77 -19.82 -33.31 -7.05
C LEU A 77 -20.36 -34.23 -5.95
N LEU A 78 -21.06 -35.33 -6.28
CA LEU A 78 -21.63 -36.26 -5.29
C LEU A 78 -20.58 -37.00 -4.46
N GLY A 79 -19.38 -37.23 -5.01
CA GLY A 79 -18.28 -37.84 -4.27
C GLY A 79 -17.71 -36.92 -3.18
N VAL A 80 -17.84 -35.59 -3.36
CA VAL A 80 -17.24 -34.60 -2.44
C VAL A 80 -17.97 -34.60 -1.10
N GLN A 81 -17.39 -35.31 -0.13
CA GLN A 81 -17.84 -35.25 1.26
C GLN A 81 -17.78 -33.80 1.76
N ARG A 82 -18.83 -33.37 2.47
CA ARG A 82 -18.94 -32.02 3.05
C ARG A 82 -18.80 -30.88 2.01
N LEU A 83 -19.36 -31.08 0.81
CA LEU A 83 -19.31 -30.12 -0.30
C LEU A 83 -19.66 -28.67 0.10
N GLU A 84 -20.76 -28.43 0.81
CA GLU A 84 -21.18 -27.06 1.16
C GLU A 84 -20.15 -26.32 2.05
N PRO A 85 -19.65 -26.90 3.17
CA PRO A 85 -18.48 -26.36 3.87
C PRO A 85 -17.28 -26.06 2.97
N LYS A 86 -16.88 -26.98 2.07
CA LYS A 86 -15.72 -26.79 1.19
C LYS A 86 -15.93 -25.68 0.16
N LEU A 87 -17.15 -25.54 -0.39
CA LEU A 87 -17.53 -24.40 -1.24
C LEU A 87 -17.43 -23.07 -0.49
N LYS A 88 -17.80 -23.02 0.80
CA LYS A 88 -17.64 -21.80 1.62
C LYS A 88 -16.18 -21.49 1.95
N VAL A 89 -15.32 -22.50 2.14
CA VAL A 89 -13.86 -22.31 2.22
C VAL A 89 -13.36 -21.68 0.90
N LEU A 90 -13.76 -22.22 -0.25
CA LEU A 90 -13.34 -21.73 -1.55
C LEU A 90 -13.80 -20.28 -1.81
N GLN A 91 -15.05 -19.94 -1.45
CA GLN A 91 -15.54 -18.55 -1.45
C GLN A 91 -14.70 -17.64 -0.55
N TYR A 92 -14.32 -18.10 0.64
CA TYR A 92 -13.48 -17.34 1.55
C TYR A 92 -12.05 -17.15 1.02
N ARG A 93 -11.51 -18.08 0.23
CA ARG A 93 -10.23 -17.88 -0.47
C ARG A 93 -10.29 -16.76 -1.51
N ILE A 94 -11.40 -16.65 -2.26
CA ILE A 94 -11.64 -15.52 -3.19
C ILE A 94 -11.70 -14.20 -2.41
N PHE A 95 -12.50 -14.15 -1.34
CA PHE A 95 -12.56 -13.00 -0.44
C PHE A 95 -11.18 -12.58 0.09
N LEU A 96 -10.34 -13.53 0.51
CA LEU A 96 -8.99 -13.23 0.99
C LEU A 96 -8.07 -12.69 -0.12
N ALA A 97 -8.20 -13.17 -1.35
CA ALA A 97 -7.40 -12.70 -2.48
C ALA A 97 -7.75 -11.26 -2.91
N GLU A 98 -9.02 -10.88 -2.82
CA GLU A 98 -9.52 -9.60 -3.36
C GLU A 98 -9.77 -8.54 -2.27
N ARG A 99 -10.47 -8.91 -1.19
CA ARG A 99 -11.03 -7.96 -0.21
C ARG A 99 -10.09 -7.68 0.95
N ALA A 100 -9.26 -8.64 1.35
CA ALA A 100 -8.27 -8.42 2.43
C ALA A 100 -7.16 -7.42 2.05
N PRO A 101 -6.63 -7.37 0.81
CA PRO A 101 -5.74 -6.29 0.36
C PRO A 101 -6.41 -4.91 0.39
N GLU A 102 -7.61 -4.77 -0.18
CA GLU A 102 -8.39 -3.51 -0.18
C GLU A 102 -8.62 -2.98 1.24
N LEU A 103 -8.99 -3.87 2.16
CA LEU A 103 -9.16 -3.58 3.58
C LEU A 103 -7.85 -3.09 4.21
N ALA A 104 -6.76 -3.83 4.02
CA ALA A 104 -5.44 -3.49 4.58
C ALA A 104 -4.94 -2.13 4.09
N ASP A 105 -5.09 -1.82 2.80
CA ASP A 105 -4.66 -0.53 2.24
C ASP A 105 -5.54 0.63 2.70
N THR A 106 -6.85 0.40 2.91
CA THR A 106 -7.74 1.40 3.49
C THR A 106 -7.39 1.71 4.95
N ILE A 107 -7.05 0.69 5.75
CA ILE A 107 -6.60 0.85 7.15
C ILE A 107 -5.25 1.60 7.21
N LYS A 108 -4.26 1.20 6.40
CA LYS A 108 -2.97 1.91 6.28
C LYS A 108 -3.17 3.37 5.90
N PHE A 109 -4.11 3.67 4.99
CA PHE A 109 -4.41 5.03 4.57
C PHE A 109 -4.97 5.89 5.71
N VAL A 110 -5.91 5.38 6.52
CA VAL A 110 -6.41 6.08 7.72
C VAL A 110 -5.30 6.30 8.76
N THR A 111 -4.43 5.31 8.95
CA THR A 111 -3.28 5.38 9.86
C THR A 111 -2.28 6.46 9.42
N LEU A 112 -1.93 6.48 8.13
CA LEU A 112 -1.05 7.48 7.51
C LEU A 112 -1.59 8.91 7.65
N VAL A 113 -2.90 9.11 7.44
CA VAL A 113 -3.50 10.45 7.60
C VAL A 113 -3.50 10.87 9.07
N SER A 114 -3.77 9.94 9.99
CA SER A 114 -3.66 10.19 11.44
C SER A 114 -2.24 10.56 11.87
N GLN A 115 -1.21 9.87 11.33
CA GLN A 115 0.20 10.17 11.59
C GLN A 115 0.59 11.54 11.04
N LYS A 116 0.29 11.84 9.77
CA LYS A 116 0.57 13.15 9.15
C LYS A 116 -0.01 14.32 9.95
N ILE A 117 -1.22 14.20 10.49
CA ILE A 117 -1.83 15.22 11.35
C ILE A 117 -1.05 15.38 12.66
N GLN A 118 -0.63 14.28 13.28
CA GLN A 118 0.12 14.29 14.53
C GLN A 118 1.54 14.84 14.36
N GLU A 119 2.18 14.61 13.20
CA GLU A 119 3.55 14.99 12.87
C GLU A 119 3.69 16.40 12.29
N SER A 120 2.64 16.97 11.68
CA SER A 120 2.71 18.30 11.07
C SER A 120 2.99 19.39 12.11
N GLN A 121 4.27 19.76 12.21
CA GLN A 121 4.73 20.85 13.07
C GLN A 121 4.08 22.18 12.69
N LYS A 122 3.88 22.43 11.38
CA LYS A 122 3.23 23.66 10.90
C LYS A 122 1.78 23.74 11.37
N LEU A 123 1.02 22.63 11.32
CA LEU A 123 -0.34 22.60 11.87
C LEU A 123 -0.32 22.90 13.38
N GLN A 124 0.58 22.28 14.14
CA GLN A 124 0.69 22.51 15.59
C GLN A 124 0.93 24.00 15.90
N HIS A 125 1.88 24.64 15.22
CA HIS A 125 2.15 26.07 15.36
C HIS A 125 0.95 26.95 14.95
N VAL A 126 0.26 26.64 13.85
CA VAL A 126 -0.95 27.37 13.44
C VAL A 126 -2.07 27.24 14.50
N LEU A 127 -2.26 26.06 15.10
CA LEU A 127 -3.24 25.86 16.16
C LEU A 127 -2.88 26.61 17.46
N LEU A 128 -1.58 26.74 17.78
CA LEU A 128 -1.11 27.59 18.89
C LEU A 128 -1.41 29.08 18.61
N VAL A 129 -1.15 29.59 17.40
CA VAL A 129 -1.52 30.97 17.03
C VAL A 129 -3.04 31.18 17.07
N VAL A 130 -3.84 30.20 16.65
CA VAL A 130 -5.31 30.22 16.81
C VAL A 130 -5.73 30.33 18.28
N ARG A 131 -5.10 29.53 19.17
CA ARG A 131 -5.31 29.60 20.62
C ARG A 131 -4.97 30.98 21.17
N ASP A 132 -3.84 31.55 20.78
CA ASP A 132 -3.32 32.79 21.37
C ASP A 132 -4.11 34.02 20.93
N ILE A 133 -4.51 34.08 19.65
CA ILE A 133 -5.50 35.06 19.16
C ILE A 133 -6.83 34.86 19.90
N GLY A 134 -7.29 33.62 20.07
CA GLY A 134 -8.52 33.30 20.80
C GLY A 134 -8.48 33.77 22.26
N ASN A 135 -7.39 33.52 22.97
CA ASN A 135 -7.17 33.98 24.35
C ASN A 135 -7.21 35.51 24.42
N LYS A 136 -6.49 36.21 23.53
CA LYS A 136 -6.43 37.68 23.53
C LYS A 136 -7.77 38.33 23.19
N LEU A 137 -8.54 37.77 22.26
CA LEU A 137 -9.89 38.24 21.92
C LEU A 137 -10.93 37.99 23.04
N ASN A 138 -10.68 37.03 23.92
CA ASN A 138 -11.57 36.66 25.03
C ASN A 138 -11.04 37.10 26.40
N GLU A 139 -10.06 38.02 26.44
CA GLU A 139 -9.42 38.52 27.66
C GLU A 139 -10.45 39.05 28.67
N GLY A 140 -10.22 38.80 29.96
CA GLY A 140 -11.18 39.09 31.03
C GLY A 140 -12.35 38.09 31.17
N THR A 141 -12.53 37.16 30.23
CA THR A 141 -13.55 36.09 30.34
C THR A 141 -12.94 34.74 30.73
N LYS A 142 -13.79 33.78 31.13
CA LYS A 142 -13.38 32.37 31.35
C LYS A 142 -12.81 31.69 30.09
N LYS A 143 -13.02 32.25 28.89
CA LYS A 143 -12.50 31.74 27.61
C LYS A 143 -11.18 32.38 27.19
N GLY A 144 -10.68 33.39 27.92
CA GLY A 144 -9.44 34.13 27.59
C GLY A 144 -8.15 33.59 28.20
N LYS A 145 -8.20 32.42 28.86
CA LYS A 145 -7.06 31.80 29.56
C LYS A 145 -7.04 30.27 29.37
N VAL A 146 -7.31 29.79 28.16
CA VAL A 146 -7.30 28.36 27.83
C VAL A 146 -5.93 27.91 27.34
N VAL A 147 -5.48 26.73 27.77
CA VAL A 147 -4.22 26.11 27.32
C VAL A 147 -4.35 25.42 25.95
N GLY A 148 -5.58 25.09 25.55
CA GLY A 148 -5.95 24.48 24.27
C GLY A 148 -7.47 24.52 24.05
N PHE A 149 -7.94 23.94 22.96
CA PHE A 149 -9.37 23.86 22.60
C PHE A 149 -9.68 22.51 21.94
N ALA A 150 -10.92 22.03 22.07
CA ALA A 150 -11.34 20.79 21.43
C ALA A 150 -11.48 20.96 19.91
N ALA A 151 -11.29 19.89 19.13
CA ALA A 151 -11.40 19.93 17.67
C ALA A 151 -12.68 20.66 17.19
N ASN A 152 -13.85 20.33 17.73
CA ASN A 152 -15.13 20.95 17.36
C ASN A 152 -15.22 22.47 17.60
N ASP A 153 -14.35 23.04 18.44
CA ASP A 153 -14.30 24.50 18.65
C ASP A 153 -13.46 25.22 17.58
N LEU A 154 -12.53 24.52 16.91
CA LEU A 154 -11.73 25.08 15.81
C LEU A 154 -12.62 25.66 14.71
N ASN A 155 -13.63 24.90 14.27
CA ASN A 155 -14.59 25.35 13.26
C ASN A 155 -15.45 26.54 13.72
N LYS A 156 -15.73 26.67 15.03
CA LYS A 156 -16.49 27.82 15.57
C LYS A 156 -15.65 29.10 15.53
N VAL A 157 -14.39 29.00 15.95
CA VAL A 157 -13.43 30.12 15.91
C VAL A 157 -13.13 30.52 14.45
N ALA A 158 -12.86 29.53 13.58
CA ALA A 158 -12.59 29.71 12.16
C ALA A 158 -13.69 30.48 11.41
N ASN A 159 -14.97 30.21 11.72
CA ASN A 159 -16.12 30.89 11.12
C ASN A 159 -16.43 32.28 11.73
N THR A 160 -15.67 32.74 12.72
CA THR A 160 -15.82 34.10 13.27
C THR A 160 -15.41 35.12 12.21
N LYS A 161 -16.29 36.10 11.92
CA LYS A 161 -16.11 37.07 10.83
C LYS A 161 -14.77 37.80 10.96
N GLY A 162 -13.93 37.66 9.93
CA GLY A 162 -12.61 38.30 9.86
C GLY A 162 -11.48 37.58 10.60
N PHE A 163 -11.78 36.54 11.40
CA PHE A 163 -10.76 35.79 12.15
C PHE A 163 -9.72 35.17 11.23
N MET A 164 -10.14 34.45 10.18
CA MET A 164 -9.23 33.82 9.22
C MET A 164 -8.31 34.82 8.50
N ALA A 165 -8.86 35.95 8.02
CA ALA A 165 -8.07 37.00 7.39
C ALA A 165 -7.05 37.62 8.37
N TYR A 166 -7.39 37.74 9.65
CA TYR A 166 -6.47 38.21 10.69
C TYR A 166 -5.40 37.17 11.02
N LEU A 167 -5.76 35.90 11.20
CA LEU A 167 -4.83 34.78 11.39
C LEU A 167 -3.79 34.72 10.27
N ILE A 168 -4.23 34.78 9.02
CA ILE A 168 -3.34 34.76 7.85
C ILE A 168 -2.41 35.98 7.83
N LYS A 169 -2.91 37.17 8.21
CA LYS A 169 -2.06 38.36 8.35
C LYS A 169 -0.99 38.16 9.44
N VAL A 170 -1.36 37.69 10.62
CA VAL A 170 -0.40 37.43 11.72
C VAL A 170 0.65 36.41 11.29
N LEU A 171 0.24 35.30 10.67
CA LEU A 171 1.16 34.28 10.16
C LEU A 171 2.09 34.84 9.07
N SER A 172 1.61 35.69 8.16
CA SER A 172 2.42 36.27 7.08
C SER A 172 3.42 37.33 7.55
N GLU A 173 3.20 37.92 8.73
CA GLU A 173 4.10 38.88 9.38
C GLU A 173 5.10 38.18 10.31
N CYS A 174 4.72 37.10 10.98
CA CYS A 174 5.57 36.37 11.93
C CYS A 174 6.38 35.22 11.30
N ARG A 175 5.75 34.31 10.55
CA ARG A 175 6.31 33.05 10.03
C ARG A 175 5.59 32.61 8.73
N PRO A 176 5.95 33.17 7.57
CA PRO A 176 5.26 32.93 6.29
C PRO A 176 5.23 31.46 5.85
N GLU A 177 6.19 30.65 6.29
CA GLU A 177 6.28 29.22 5.96
C GLU A 177 5.11 28.39 6.53
N TRP A 178 4.48 28.87 7.61
CA TRP A 178 3.30 28.22 8.20
C TRP A 178 2.02 28.46 7.38
N LEU A 179 1.97 29.45 6.48
CA LEU A 179 0.82 29.69 5.59
C LEU A 179 0.49 28.50 4.68
N TYR A 180 1.47 27.61 4.45
CA TYR A 180 1.33 26.45 3.59
C TYR A 180 1.30 25.12 4.36
N PHE A 181 0.94 25.14 5.66
CA PHE A 181 0.80 23.93 6.50
C PHE A 181 -0.08 22.84 5.86
N TRP A 182 -1.13 23.25 5.14
CA TRP A 182 -2.05 22.36 4.46
C TRP A 182 -1.40 21.46 3.39
N LYS A 183 -0.19 21.78 2.91
CA LYS A 183 0.57 20.94 1.98
C LYS A 183 1.04 19.63 2.62
N ASP A 184 1.17 19.58 3.94
CA ASP A 184 1.56 18.37 4.68
C ASP A 184 0.50 17.25 4.51
N PHE A 185 -0.75 17.65 4.20
CA PHE A 185 -1.93 16.81 3.95
C PHE A 185 -2.27 16.64 2.47
N THR A 186 -1.32 16.92 1.57
CA THR A 186 -1.46 16.67 0.13
C THR A 186 -0.42 15.68 -0.38
N ASP A 187 -0.82 14.88 -1.37
CA ASP A 187 0.06 13.99 -2.14
C ASP A 187 -0.17 14.27 -3.62
N GLY A 188 0.78 14.98 -4.25
CA GLY A 188 0.57 15.58 -5.57
C GLY A 188 -0.67 16.48 -5.61
N SER A 189 -1.68 16.10 -6.38
CA SER A 189 -2.99 16.77 -6.45
C SER A 189 -4.03 16.24 -5.45
N ARG A 190 -3.76 15.11 -4.79
CA ARG A 190 -4.68 14.44 -3.85
C ARG A 190 -4.72 15.19 -2.52
N ASN A 191 -5.91 15.54 -2.04
CA ASN A 191 -6.14 16.02 -0.68
C ASN A 191 -6.43 14.81 0.21
N LEU A 192 -5.52 14.49 1.13
CA LEU A 192 -5.59 13.27 1.94
C LEU A 192 -6.76 13.31 2.93
N LEU A 193 -7.07 14.49 3.50
CA LEU A 193 -8.22 14.67 4.39
C LEU A 193 -9.55 14.44 3.66
N ASN A 194 -9.67 14.93 2.42
CA ASN A 194 -10.88 14.75 1.60
C ASN A 194 -11.16 13.28 1.25
N GLU A 195 -10.12 12.45 1.10
CA GLU A 195 -10.30 11.03 0.85
C GLU A 195 -10.54 10.26 2.16
N ALA A 196 -9.85 10.63 3.25
CA ALA A 196 -9.99 9.96 4.53
C ALA A 196 -11.40 10.09 5.14
N ILE A 197 -12.10 11.22 4.92
CA ILE A 197 -13.49 11.38 5.37
C ILE A 197 -14.52 10.54 4.59
N LYS A 198 -14.14 9.94 3.45
CA LYS A 198 -15.03 9.05 2.67
C LYS A 198 -14.97 7.60 3.13
N VAL A 199 -14.01 7.25 3.99
CA VAL A 199 -13.83 5.88 4.48
C VAL A 199 -15.00 5.51 5.40
N ASP A 200 -15.77 4.50 5.01
CA ASP A 200 -16.86 3.98 5.83
C ASP A 200 -16.33 3.10 6.97
N GLN A 201 -16.28 3.67 8.17
CA GLN A 201 -15.87 2.96 9.39
C GLN A 201 -16.79 1.76 9.70
N LYS A 202 -18.07 1.77 9.29
CA LYS A 202 -18.98 0.64 9.51
C LYS A 202 -18.68 -0.48 8.52
N GLY A 203 -18.57 -0.17 7.23
CA GLY A 203 -18.18 -1.12 6.19
C GLY A 203 -16.83 -1.79 6.48
N LEU A 204 -15.84 -1.04 6.96
CA LEU A 204 -14.57 -1.61 7.45
C LEU A 204 -14.79 -2.69 8.52
N ALA A 205 -15.57 -2.39 9.57
CA ALA A 205 -15.85 -3.34 10.64
C ALA A 205 -16.64 -4.58 10.17
N GLU A 206 -17.48 -4.42 9.15
CA GLU A 206 -18.25 -5.53 8.55
C GLU A 206 -17.32 -6.51 7.82
N VAL A 207 -16.39 -6.02 6.99
CA VAL A 207 -15.39 -6.83 6.27
C VAL A 207 -14.39 -7.50 7.23
N VAL A 208 -13.99 -6.82 8.32
CA VAL A 208 -13.19 -7.45 9.40
C VAL A 208 -13.97 -8.58 10.05
N GLY A 209 -15.27 -8.39 10.30
CA GLY A 209 -16.13 -9.47 10.80
C GLY A 209 -16.27 -10.64 9.83
N GLU A 210 -16.17 -10.42 8.51
CA GLU A 210 -16.14 -11.49 7.50
C GLU A 210 -14.83 -12.27 7.55
N LEU A 211 -13.70 -11.59 7.71
CA LEU A 211 -12.37 -12.18 7.92
C LEU A 211 -12.37 -13.13 9.14
N ASP A 212 -12.89 -12.66 10.28
CA ASP A 212 -12.96 -13.45 11.52
C ASP A 212 -13.86 -14.69 11.37
N ARG A 213 -15.04 -14.51 10.77
CA ARG A 213 -15.99 -15.61 10.53
C ARG A 213 -15.41 -16.64 9.54
N GLY A 214 -14.71 -16.18 8.51
CA GLY A 214 -14.07 -17.01 7.50
C GLY A 214 -12.93 -17.85 8.09
N LYS A 215 -12.07 -17.27 8.94
CA LYS A 215 -11.04 -18.05 9.66
C LYS A 215 -11.65 -19.19 10.47
N VAL A 216 -12.67 -18.91 11.30
CA VAL A 216 -13.34 -19.93 12.12
C VAL A 216 -14.02 -21.01 11.27
N LEU A 217 -14.46 -20.66 10.05
CA LEU A 217 -15.00 -21.62 9.08
C LEU A 217 -13.92 -22.57 8.56
N VAL A 218 -12.74 -22.05 8.18
CA VAL A 218 -11.61 -22.88 7.72
C VAL A 218 -11.09 -23.76 8.85
N GLU A 219 -10.87 -23.24 10.06
CA GLU A 219 -10.45 -24.02 11.23
C GLU A 219 -11.39 -25.20 11.54
N ARG A 220 -12.70 -25.00 11.34
CA ARG A 220 -13.69 -26.05 11.56
C ARG A 220 -13.62 -27.12 10.48
N GLU A 221 -13.55 -26.73 9.21
CA GLU A 221 -13.53 -27.69 8.11
C GLU A 221 -12.20 -28.45 8.04
N LEU A 222 -11.08 -27.82 8.40
CA LEU A 222 -9.77 -28.45 8.56
C LEU A 222 -9.81 -29.60 9.59
N LYS A 223 -10.37 -29.35 10.78
CA LYS A 223 -10.57 -30.37 11.84
C LYS A 223 -11.49 -31.51 11.39
N GLU A 224 -12.44 -31.26 10.50
CA GLU A 224 -13.29 -32.30 9.94
C GLU A 224 -12.56 -33.10 8.85
N CYS A 225 -11.65 -32.47 8.10
CA CYS A 225 -10.74 -33.17 7.17
C CYS A 225 -9.77 -34.09 7.91
N GLU A 226 -9.17 -33.64 9.02
CA GLU A 226 -8.30 -34.45 9.88
C GLU A 226 -9.01 -35.73 10.35
N LYS A 227 -10.25 -35.62 10.83
CA LYS A 227 -11.08 -36.79 11.22
C LYS A 227 -11.32 -37.75 10.05
N MET A 228 -11.64 -37.24 8.86
CA MET A 228 -11.85 -38.08 7.68
C MET A 228 -10.57 -38.87 7.32
N VAL A 229 -9.39 -38.26 7.45
CA VAL A 229 -8.09 -38.93 7.26
C VAL A 229 -7.82 -39.99 8.33
N GLU A 230 -8.15 -39.73 9.60
CA GLU A 230 -8.04 -40.74 10.65
C GLU A 230 -8.98 -41.93 10.42
N GLU A 231 -10.21 -41.68 9.98
CA GLU A 231 -11.18 -42.73 9.67
C GLU A 231 -10.75 -43.59 8.47
N GLU A 232 -10.18 -42.99 7.42
CA GLU A 232 -9.60 -43.75 6.30
C GLU A 232 -8.48 -44.67 6.76
N LYS A 233 -7.52 -44.15 7.56
CA LYS A 233 -6.40 -44.94 8.10
C LYS A 233 -6.90 -46.13 8.95
N LYS A 234 -7.89 -45.91 9.83
CA LYS A 234 -8.49 -46.98 10.64
C LYS A 234 -9.13 -48.07 9.76
N LYS A 235 -9.87 -47.69 8.73
CA LYS A 235 -10.49 -48.62 7.75
C LYS A 235 -9.44 -49.38 6.94
N GLU A 236 -8.31 -48.75 6.62
CA GLU A 236 -7.18 -49.40 5.92
C GLU A 236 -6.47 -50.42 6.82
N GLU A 237 -6.18 -50.07 8.08
CA GLU A 237 -5.63 -51.00 9.07
C GLU A 237 -6.54 -52.21 9.35
N GLU A 238 -7.87 -52.00 9.42
CA GLU A 238 -8.84 -53.08 9.59
C GLU A 238 -8.84 -54.03 8.39
N ARG A 239 -8.82 -53.49 7.16
CA ARG A 239 -8.70 -54.28 5.92
C ARG A 239 -7.38 -55.06 5.85
N GLU A 240 -6.28 -54.51 6.33
CA GLU A 240 -5.01 -55.25 6.43
C GLU A 240 -5.09 -56.40 7.45
N LYS A 241 -5.71 -56.16 8.60
CA LYS A 241 -5.90 -57.19 9.64
C LYS A 241 -6.79 -58.34 9.12
N GLU A 242 -7.87 -58.03 8.40
CA GLU A 242 -8.74 -59.03 7.75
C GLU A 242 -8.04 -59.82 6.64
N LYS A 243 -7.16 -59.18 5.85
CA LYS A 243 -6.36 -59.91 4.84
C LYS A 243 -5.40 -60.90 5.51
N LYS A 244 -4.69 -60.48 6.55
CA LYS A 244 -3.75 -61.32 7.30
C LYS A 244 -4.44 -62.54 7.93
N THR A 245 -5.61 -62.39 8.54
CA THR A 245 -6.36 -63.54 9.09
C THR A 245 -6.91 -64.49 8.03
N LYS A 246 -7.23 -64.01 6.82
CA LYS A 246 -7.61 -64.89 5.69
C LYS A 246 -6.42 -65.69 5.14
N GLU A 247 -5.27 -65.04 4.96
CA GLU A 247 -4.04 -65.71 4.51
C GLU A 247 -3.48 -66.74 5.52
N GLU A 248 -3.71 -66.53 6.82
CA GLU A 248 -3.39 -67.52 7.86
C GLU A 248 -4.39 -68.69 7.89
N GLY A 249 -5.67 -68.43 7.56
CA GLY A 249 -6.70 -69.47 7.43
C GLY A 249 -6.45 -70.45 6.29
N GLU A 250 -6.13 -69.95 5.09
CA GLU A 250 -5.87 -70.81 3.91
C GLU A 250 -4.61 -71.68 4.03
N LYS A 251 -3.66 -71.31 4.91
CA LYS A 251 -2.49 -72.16 5.21
C LYS A 251 -2.80 -73.30 6.19
N GLY A 252 -3.97 -73.31 6.82
CA GLY A 252 -4.39 -74.33 7.79
C GLY A 252 -4.96 -75.61 7.19
N GLU A 253 -5.47 -75.59 5.95
CA GLU A 253 -6.14 -76.74 5.32
C GLU A 253 -5.23 -77.58 4.39
N GLY A 254 -3.90 -77.36 4.46
CA GLY A 254 -2.91 -77.93 3.54
C GLY A 254 -2.24 -79.26 3.95
N GLU A 255 -2.33 -79.70 5.20
CA GLU A 255 -1.65 -80.92 5.68
C GLU A 255 -2.59 -81.83 6.48
N GLY A 256 -3.01 -82.97 5.90
CA GLY A 256 -3.97 -83.86 6.56
C GLY A 256 -4.40 -85.14 5.83
N LYS A 257 -3.57 -85.78 5.00
CA LYS A 257 -3.86 -87.11 4.42
C LYS A 257 -2.65 -88.04 4.28
N ASP A 258 -2.51 -88.94 5.26
CA ASP A 258 -2.02 -90.34 5.24
C ASP A 258 -1.34 -90.63 6.60
N GLY A 259 -1.52 -91.79 7.25
CA GLY A 259 -2.40 -92.93 6.97
C GLY A 259 -2.22 -93.97 8.09
N GLY A 260 -3.24 -94.80 8.36
CA GLY A 260 -3.15 -95.78 9.46
C GLY A 260 -4.30 -96.79 9.48
N LYS A 261 -3.99 -98.08 9.41
CA LYS A 261 -4.92 -99.20 9.30
C LYS A 261 -4.74 -100.15 10.49
N ALA A 262 -5.79 -100.42 11.28
CA ALA A 262 -5.92 -101.60 12.13
C ALA A 262 -7.36 -101.81 12.64
N ASP A 263 -7.70 -103.08 12.84
CA ASP A 263 -9.00 -103.76 12.98
C ASP A 263 -9.91 -103.50 14.21
N SER A 264 -11.16 -103.97 14.06
CA SER A 264 -12.14 -104.37 15.11
C SER A 264 -12.79 -103.25 15.96
N GLU A 265 -14.00 -103.35 16.53
CA GLU A 265 -14.96 -104.47 16.62
C GLU A 265 -16.44 -103.97 16.76
N LYS A 266 -17.36 -104.61 16.01
CA LYS A 266 -18.79 -104.91 16.30
C LYS A 266 -19.55 -104.18 17.45
N SER A 267 -20.67 -103.50 17.13
CA SER A 267 -22.03 -103.84 17.64
C SER A 267 -23.18 -102.88 17.23
N GLY A 268 -24.27 -103.42 16.67
CA GLY A 268 -25.67 -102.92 16.77
C GLY A 268 -26.02 -101.56 16.14
N GLU A 269 -27.28 -101.27 15.75
CA GLU A 269 -28.47 -102.11 15.58
C GLU A 269 -29.43 -101.40 14.58
N THR A 270 -30.41 -102.14 14.05
CA THR A 270 -31.67 -101.74 13.37
C THR A 270 -32.15 -100.27 13.45
N LYS A 271 -32.91 -99.67 12.50
CA LYS A 271 -33.79 -100.16 11.41
C LYS A 271 -34.24 -98.97 10.54
N GLY A 272 -34.71 -99.20 9.31
CA GLY A 272 -35.37 -98.14 8.52
C GLY A 272 -35.54 -98.50 7.04
N GLU A 273 -36.54 -99.31 6.72
CA GLU A 273 -36.85 -99.73 5.34
C GLU A 273 -37.55 -98.61 4.55
N GLY A 274 -37.27 -98.55 3.24
CA GLY A 274 -37.85 -97.58 2.31
C GLY A 274 -37.54 -97.98 0.87
N GLU A 275 -38.39 -98.84 0.31
CA GLU A 275 -38.49 -99.14 -1.13
C GLU A 275 -38.62 -97.83 -1.97
N LYS A 276 -38.33 -97.75 -3.28
CA LYS A 276 -38.44 -98.74 -4.37
C LYS A 276 -37.77 -98.16 -5.65
N GLU A 277 -37.49 -99.03 -6.66
CA GLU A 277 -37.46 -98.78 -8.13
C GLU A 277 -36.82 -97.48 -8.71
N GLY A 278 -36.00 -97.47 -9.77
CA GLY A 278 -35.49 -98.52 -10.67
C GLY A 278 -35.29 -98.01 -12.12
N LYS A 279 -34.24 -98.50 -12.80
CA LYS A 279 -33.91 -98.40 -14.26
C LYS A 279 -33.27 -97.11 -14.83
N GLY A 280 -32.47 -97.30 -15.89
CA GLY A 280 -31.84 -96.27 -16.76
C GLY A 280 -30.37 -96.03 -16.40
N GLU A 281 -29.37 -96.80 -16.85
CA GLU A 281 -28.86 -96.94 -18.23
C GLU A 281 -28.54 -95.63 -18.97
N GLY A 282 -27.36 -95.57 -19.59
CA GLY A 282 -26.99 -94.57 -20.60
C GLY A 282 -26.01 -93.50 -20.10
N GLY A 283 -24.74 -93.58 -20.54
CA GLY A 283 -23.73 -92.58 -20.21
C GLY A 283 -23.76 -91.37 -21.15
N GLY A 284 -23.26 -90.24 -20.66
CA GLY A 284 -23.09 -88.99 -21.41
C GLY A 284 -21.96 -88.16 -20.80
N LYS A 285 -20.71 -88.60 -20.97
CA LYS A 285 -19.53 -87.93 -20.41
C LYS A 285 -19.01 -86.87 -21.37
N GLY A 286 -19.32 -85.60 -21.14
CA GLY A 286 -18.77 -84.49 -21.93
C GLY A 286 -19.59 -83.20 -21.92
N ASP A 287 -19.80 -82.58 -20.75
CA ASP A 287 -20.38 -81.22 -20.63
C ASP A 287 -20.12 -80.55 -19.26
N GLU A 288 -18.93 -80.80 -18.67
CA GLU A 288 -18.49 -80.22 -17.38
C GLU A 288 -17.22 -79.37 -17.49
N GLY A 289 -16.56 -79.35 -18.65
CA GLY A 289 -15.40 -78.51 -18.95
C GLY A 289 -15.83 -77.10 -19.37
N GLU A 290 -16.58 -77.01 -20.48
CA GLU A 290 -17.05 -75.73 -21.05
C GLU A 290 -17.84 -74.89 -20.04
N LYS A 291 -18.84 -75.47 -19.34
CA LYS A 291 -19.58 -74.74 -18.28
C LYS A 291 -18.72 -74.21 -17.14
N LYS A 292 -17.53 -74.77 -16.92
CA LYS A 292 -16.60 -74.36 -15.86
C LYS A 292 -15.60 -73.29 -16.34
N GLU A 293 -15.35 -73.22 -17.65
CA GLU A 293 -14.68 -72.08 -18.29
C GLU A 293 -15.64 -70.91 -18.49
N GLU A 294 -16.85 -71.12 -19.02
CA GLU A 294 -17.89 -70.07 -19.12
C GLU A 294 -18.14 -69.39 -17.77
N LYS A 295 -18.35 -70.16 -16.69
CA LYS A 295 -18.57 -69.59 -15.36
C LYS A 295 -17.37 -68.78 -14.85
N LYS A 296 -16.14 -69.21 -15.16
CA LYS A 296 -14.92 -68.45 -14.81
C LYS A 296 -14.79 -67.19 -15.65
N GLU A 297 -15.22 -67.21 -16.92
CA GLU A 297 -15.19 -66.05 -17.79
C GLU A 297 -16.28 -65.03 -17.43
N GLU A 298 -17.46 -65.49 -16.98
CA GLU A 298 -18.49 -64.65 -16.36
C GLU A 298 -18.00 -64.05 -15.03
N GLU A 299 -17.47 -64.85 -14.09
CA GLU A 299 -16.92 -64.36 -12.81
C GLU A 299 -15.81 -63.32 -13.06
N LYS A 300 -14.91 -63.56 -14.03
CA LYS A 300 -13.85 -62.61 -14.40
C LYS A 300 -14.40 -61.33 -15.04
N LYS A 301 -15.42 -61.40 -15.91
CA LYS A 301 -16.08 -60.22 -16.47
C LYS A 301 -16.87 -59.44 -15.40
N GLU A 302 -17.42 -60.13 -14.42
CA GLU A 302 -18.10 -59.49 -13.28
C GLU A 302 -17.09 -58.83 -12.33
N GLU A 303 -15.90 -59.41 -12.13
CA GLU A 303 -14.78 -58.76 -11.41
C GLU A 303 -14.21 -57.57 -12.18
N GLU A 304 -13.89 -57.71 -13.47
CA GLU A 304 -13.40 -56.61 -14.31
C GLU A 304 -14.40 -55.44 -14.33
N LYS A 305 -15.70 -55.72 -14.46
CA LYS A 305 -16.74 -54.70 -14.35
C LYS A 305 -16.83 -54.06 -12.96
N LYS A 306 -16.65 -54.83 -11.87
CA LYS A 306 -16.60 -54.30 -10.50
C LYS A 306 -15.32 -53.49 -10.21
N GLU A 307 -14.23 -53.74 -10.94
CA GLU A 307 -13.02 -52.91 -10.91
C GLU A 307 -13.17 -51.63 -11.73
N GLU A 308 -13.87 -51.66 -12.87
CA GLU A 308 -14.20 -50.46 -13.65
C GLU A 308 -15.21 -49.56 -12.90
N GLU A 309 -16.32 -50.09 -12.38
CA GLU A 309 -17.27 -49.34 -11.53
C GLU A 309 -16.58 -48.74 -10.29
N LYS A 310 -15.54 -49.40 -9.74
CA LYS A 310 -14.72 -48.85 -8.64
C LYS A 310 -13.84 -47.68 -9.05
N LYS A 311 -13.32 -47.66 -10.29
CA LYS A 311 -12.47 -46.58 -10.80
C LYS A 311 -13.29 -45.33 -11.14
N GLU A 312 -14.54 -45.49 -11.59
CA GLU A 312 -15.42 -44.36 -11.89
C GLU A 312 -15.90 -43.60 -10.65
N ASP A 313 -16.06 -44.28 -9.51
CA ASP A 313 -16.41 -43.67 -8.22
C ASP A 313 -15.18 -43.28 -7.36
N GLU A 314 -13.94 -43.48 -7.82
CA GLU A 314 -12.73 -43.06 -7.10
C GLU A 314 -12.49 -41.54 -7.27
N LEU A 315 -12.50 -40.81 -6.16
CA LEU A 315 -12.27 -39.35 -6.14
C LEU A 315 -10.88 -38.99 -6.67
N PRO A 316 -10.74 -37.88 -7.43
CA PRO A 316 -9.45 -37.49 -8.01
C PRO A 316 -8.40 -37.07 -6.96
N LEU A 317 -8.82 -36.69 -5.74
CA LEU A 317 -7.95 -36.44 -4.59
C LEU A 317 -8.43 -37.26 -3.38
N LYS A 318 -7.49 -37.80 -2.60
CA LYS A 318 -7.76 -38.48 -1.33
C LYS A 318 -8.03 -37.46 -0.21
N HIS A 319 -8.62 -37.90 0.91
CA HIS A 319 -8.84 -36.98 2.04
C HIS A 319 -7.52 -36.47 2.64
N ALA A 320 -6.43 -37.24 2.55
CA ALA A 320 -5.10 -36.81 2.99
C ALA A 320 -4.57 -35.61 2.19
N ASP A 321 -4.71 -35.64 0.86
CA ASP A 321 -4.29 -34.54 -0.01
C ASP A 321 -5.19 -33.32 0.16
N THR A 322 -6.50 -33.55 0.32
CA THR A 322 -7.51 -32.52 0.65
C THR A 322 -7.19 -31.82 1.98
N GLN A 323 -6.87 -32.59 3.03
CA GLN A 323 -6.49 -32.06 4.34
C GLN A 323 -5.19 -31.24 4.24
N ARG A 324 -4.19 -31.73 3.50
CA ARG A 324 -2.93 -31.03 3.29
C ARG A 324 -3.12 -29.71 2.55
N ALA A 325 -3.96 -29.68 1.51
CA ALA A 325 -4.25 -28.46 0.77
C ALA A 325 -5.00 -27.43 1.63
N MET A 326 -5.98 -27.88 2.43
CA MET A 326 -6.68 -27.07 3.43
C MET A 326 -5.73 -26.49 4.49
N GLN A 327 -4.75 -27.29 4.96
CA GLN A 327 -3.73 -26.88 5.92
C GLN A 327 -2.82 -25.79 5.34
N LEU A 328 -2.32 -25.97 4.11
CA LEU A 328 -1.50 -24.98 3.42
C LEU A 328 -2.23 -23.65 3.25
N PHE A 329 -3.50 -23.68 2.79
CA PHE A 329 -4.33 -22.47 2.72
C PHE A 329 -4.47 -21.79 4.08
N TYR A 330 -4.71 -22.57 5.14
CA TYR A 330 -4.86 -22.03 6.48
C TYR A 330 -3.58 -21.33 6.97
N ASP A 331 -2.42 -21.99 6.84
CA ASP A 331 -1.15 -21.49 7.36
C ASP A 331 -0.59 -20.32 6.53
N GLU A 332 -0.62 -20.41 5.19
CA GLU A 332 0.02 -19.43 4.30
C GLU A 332 -0.84 -18.18 4.05
N ASP A 333 -2.16 -18.34 3.90
CA ASP A 333 -3.08 -17.25 3.58
C ASP A 333 -3.91 -16.82 4.79
N VAL A 334 -4.66 -17.73 5.44
CA VAL A 334 -5.66 -17.37 6.46
C VAL A 334 -5.01 -16.78 7.71
N VAL A 335 -4.02 -17.47 8.28
CA VAL A 335 -3.29 -17.01 9.47
C VAL A 335 -2.54 -15.71 9.17
N ARG A 336 -1.89 -15.64 8.01
CA ARG A 336 -1.14 -14.46 7.55
C ARG A 336 -2.01 -13.22 7.40
N TRP A 337 -3.10 -13.30 6.63
CA TRP A 337 -4.00 -12.17 6.41
C TRP A 337 -4.70 -11.74 7.70
N HIS A 338 -5.15 -12.69 8.52
CA HIS A 338 -5.74 -12.38 9.82
C HIS A 338 -4.75 -11.66 10.74
N ALA A 339 -3.51 -12.14 10.88
CA ALA A 339 -2.50 -11.48 11.71
C ALA A 339 -2.14 -10.08 11.17
N SER A 340 -1.97 -9.96 9.86
CA SER A 340 -1.65 -8.69 9.18
C SER A 340 -2.75 -7.63 9.37
N VAL A 341 -4.01 -7.99 9.07
CA VAL A 341 -5.14 -7.04 9.15
C VAL A 341 -5.42 -6.62 10.60
N HIS A 342 -5.42 -7.56 11.56
CA HIS A 342 -5.62 -7.19 12.97
C HIS A 342 -4.49 -6.32 13.52
N GLY A 343 -3.22 -6.59 13.16
CA GLY A 343 -2.11 -5.71 13.51
C GLY A 343 -2.26 -4.29 12.95
N LEU A 344 -2.69 -4.16 11.69
CA LEU A 344 -2.98 -2.86 11.08
C LEU A 344 -4.17 -2.14 11.76
N ILE A 345 -5.17 -2.88 12.23
CA ILE A 345 -6.30 -2.32 13.00
C ILE A 345 -5.83 -1.80 14.35
N ASP A 346 -4.98 -2.54 15.06
CA ASP A 346 -4.40 -2.11 16.33
C ASP A 346 -3.55 -0.84 16.16
N GLU A 347 -2.72 -0.76 15.11
CA GLU A 347 -1.98 0.45 14.73
C GLU A 347 -2.90 1.63 14.41
N MET A 348 -3.95 1.40 13.61
CA MET A 348 -4.94 2.43 13.25
C MET A 348 -5.68 2.95 14.49
N ASN A 349 -6.12 2.04 15.36
CA ASN A 349 -6.82 2.38 16.60
C ASN A 349 -5.91 3.16 17.54
N ALA A 350 -4.67 2.71 17.77
CA ALA A 350 -3.70 3.43 18.59
C ALA A 350 -3.40 4.84 18.04
N SER A 351 -3.26 4.97 16.72
CA SER A 351 -3.06 6.26 16.04
C SER A 351 -4.28 7.17 16.18
N ALA A 352 -5.50 6.64 16.05
CA ALA A 352 -6.75 7.38 16.25
C ALA A 352 -6.96 7.80 17.71
N GLU A 353 -6.61 6.96 18.69
CA GLU A 353 -6.67 7.32 20.11
C GLU A 353 -5.69 8.45 20.44
N ASN A 354 -4.46 8.36 19.95
CA ASN A 354 -3.44 9.39 20.16
C ASN A 354 -3.83 10.71 19.49
N LEU A 355 -4.43 10.65 18.30
CA LEU A 355 -5.01 11.81 17.63
C LEU A 355 -6.14 12.44 18.47
N ALA A 356 -7.09 11.65 18.98
CA ALA A 356 -8.17 12.16 19.83
C ALA A 356 -7.64 12.81 21.12
N ARG A 357 -6.69 12.17 21.81
CA ARG A 357 -5.99 12.73 23.00
C ARG A 357 -5.30 14.06 22.66
N LYS A 358 -4.59 14.14 21.53
CA LYS A 358 -3.86 15.35 21.10
C LYS A 358 -4.80 16.53 20.78
N PHE A 359 -6.04 16.26 20.41
CA PHE A 359 -7.11 17.25 20.23
C PHE A 359 -7.99 17.49 21.46
N GLY A 360 -7.62 16.95 22.64
CA GLY A 360 -8.35 17.14 23.90
C GLY A 360 -9.72 16.45 23.93
N SER A 361 -9.94 15.46 23.06
CA SER A 361 -11.18 14.70 22.97
C SER A 361 -11.01 13.31 23.60
N ASP A 362 -12.11 12.72 24.10
CA ASP A 362 -12.10 11.33 24.56
C ASP A 362 -12.07 10.36 23.36
N PRO A 363 -11.06 9.47 23.26
CA PRO A 363 -10.97 8.48 22.18
C PRO A 363 -12.20 7.59 22.03
N LYS A 364 -12.89 7.26 23.13
CA LYS A 364 -14.03 6.33 23.11
C LYS A 364 -15.28 6.93 22.47
N SER A 365 -15.38 8.25 22.43
CA SER A 365 -16.50 9.00 21.86
C SER A 365 -16.14 9.79 20.59
N THR A 366 -14.90 9.67 20.11
CA THR A 366 -14.37 10.48 18.98
C THR A 366 -13.87 9.60 17.85
N SER A 367 -14.64 9.48 16.76
CA SER A 367 -14.17 8.86 15.52
C SER A 367 -13.09 9.72 14.85
N PHE A 368 -12.08 9.07 14.23
CA PHE A 368 -11.06 9.74 13.42
C PHE A 368 -11.69 10.58 12.29
N THR A 369 -12.80 10.12 11.70
CA THR A 369 -13.53 10.81 10.63
C THR A 369 -14.04 12.19 11.08
N LEU A 370 -14.39 12.35 12.36
CA LEU A 370 -14.78 13.66 12.91
C LEU A 370 -13.60 14.64 12.93
N ILE A 371 -12.43 14.19 13.41
CA ILE A 371 -11.22 15.02 13.47
C ILE A 371 -10.74 15.38 12.06
N PHE A 372 -10.75 14.42 11.13
CA PHE A 372 -10.43 14.64 9.73
C PHE A 372 -11.37 15.66 9.08
N GLY A 373 -12.68 15.54 9.33
CA GLY A 373 -13.69 16.49 8.82
C GLY A 373 -13.49 17.91 9.34
N VAL A 374 -13.27 18.07 10.65
CA VAL A 374 -12.95 19.37 11.26
C VAL A 374 -11.70 19.99 10.64
N LEU A 375 -10.61 19.22 10.51
CA LEU A 375 -9.36 19.72 9.94
C LEU A 375 -9.49 20.05 8.45
N ARG A 376 -10.27 19.26 7.70
CA ARG A 376 -10.62 19.54 6.30
C ARG A 376 -11.33 20.88 6.18
N ASP A 377 -12.38 21.11 6.95
CA ASP A 377 -13.16 22.35 6.94
C ASP A 377 -12.28 23.57 7.27
N PHE A 378 -11.43 23.45 8.30
CA PHE A 378 -10.47 24.48 8.69
C PHE A 378 -9.47 24.78 7.56
N VAL A 379 -8.89 23.74 6.95
CA VAL A 379 -7.93 23.86 5.83
C VAL A 379 -8.56 24.51 4.61
N ASP A 380 -9.76 24.11 4.20
CA ASP A 380 -10.44 24.66 3.03
C ASP A 380 -10.82 26.14 3.25
N LEU A 381 -11.33 26.48 4.44
CA LEU A 381 -11.63 27.86 4.79
C LEU A 381 -10.36 28.73 4.89
N PHE A 382 -9.27 28.20 5.45
CA PHE A 382 -7.98 28.87 5.50
C PHE A 382 -7.43 29.13 4.08
N LYS A 383 -7.39 28.11 3.22
CA LYS A 383 -6.91 28.21 1.83
C LYS A 383 -7.70 29.24 1.02
N LYS A 384 -9.04 29.27 1.18
CA LYS A 384 -9.89 30.30 0.54
C LYS A 384 -9.48 31.72 0.96
N ASN A 385 -9.35 31.96 2.28
CA ASN A 385 -8.95 33.28 2.78
C ASN A 385 -7.52 33.64 2.39
N LEU A 386 -6.62 32.66 2.27
CA LEU A 386 -5.22 32.88 1.86
C LEU A 386 -5.14 33.40 0.41
N VAL A 387 -5.93 32.84 -0.50
CA VAL A 387 -6.01 33.32 -1.89
C VAL A 387 -6.53 34.76 -1.95
N GLU A 388 -7.56 35.09 -1.15
CA GLU A 388 -8.08 36.45 -1.04
C GLU A 388 -7.04 37.42 -0.45
N TYR A 389 -6.30 37.01 0.58
CA TYR A 389 -5.22 37.78 1.19
C TYR A 389 -4.04 38.02 0.22
N GLU A 390 -3.53 36.98 -0.45
CA GLU A 390 -2.44 37.11 -1.43
C GLU A 390 -2.84 38.01 -2.60
N LYS A 391 -4.08 37.91 -3.09
CA LYS A 391 -4.61 38.80 -4.14
C LYS A 391 -4.64 40.25 -3.67
N LYS A 392 -5.12 40.50 -2.45
CA LYS A 392 -5.16 41.85 -1.86
C LYS A 392 -3.76 42.42 -1.67
N LYS A 393 -2.83 41.64 -1.11
CA LYS A 393 -1.44 42.05 -0.88
C LYS A 393 -0.73 42.42 -2.20
N LYS A 394 -0.89 41.63 -3.25
CA LYS A 394 -0.34 41.94 -4.59
C LYS A 394 -0.91 43.25 -5.16
N ALA A 395 -2.22 43.49 -5.02
CA ALA A 395 -2.83 44.74 -5.47
C ALA A 395 -2.37 45.96 -4.64
N GLU A 396 -2.13 45.80 -3.33
CA GLU A 396 -1.57 46.84 -2.48
C GLU A 396 -0.10 47.15 -2.83
N GLU A 397 0.72 46.12 -3.10
CA GLU A 397 2.11 46.26 -3.58
C GLU A 397 2.18 46.93 -4.96
N GLU A 398 1.30 46.57 -5.89
CA GLU A 398 1.19 47.21 -7.20
C GLU A 398 0.75 48.68 -7.08
N ALA A 399 -0.28 48.98 -6.30
CA ALA A 399 -0.73 50.34 -6.06
C ALA A 399 0.33 51.20 -5.34
N ALA A 400 1.11 50.62 -4.43
CA ALA A 400 2.25 51.29 -3.80
C ALA A 400 3.37 51.58 -4.82
N ARG A 401 3.67 50.62 -5.71
CA ARG A 401 4.66 50.78 -6.78
C ARG A 401 4.26 51.86 -7.78
N GLU A 402 2.99 51.91 -8.20
CA GLU A 402 2.46 52.98 -9.06
C GLU A 402 2.58 54.35 -8.38
N LYS A 403 2.19 54.47 -7.10
CA LYS A 403 2.34 55.70 -6.31
C LYS A 403 3.79 56.14 -6.12
N ALA A 404 4.74 55.21 -6.14
CA ALA A 404 6.17 55.52 -6.05
C ALA A 404 6.79 56.03 -7.37
N LYS A 405 6.17 55.76 -8.54
CA LYS A 405 6.73 56.15 -9.85
C LYS A 405 6.99 57.65 -10.01
N PRO A 406 6.09 58.58 -9.61
CA PRO A 406 6.35 60.02 -9.75
C PRO A 406 7.52 60.48 -8.89
N ALA A 407 7.63 60.00 -7.65
CA ALA A 407 8.74 60.32 -6.75
C ALA A 407 10.09 59.79 -7.29
N LEU A 408 10.11 58.56 -7.81
CA LEU A 408 11.29 57.99 -8.46
C LEU A 408 11.69 58.75 -9.73
N LYS A 409 10.72 59.20 -10.53
CA LYS A 409 10.98 60.05 -11.70
C LYS A 409 11.57 61.40 -11.30
N GLN A 410 10.97 62.08 -10.32
CA GLN A 410 11.46 63.36 -9.81
C GLN A 410 12.86 63.24 -9.19
N GLN A 411 13.15 62.17 -8.44
CA GLN A 411 14.47 61.90 -7.89
C GLN A 411 15.52 61.65 -8.99
N ARG A 412 15.13 61.01 -10.10
CA ARG A 412 16.00 60.81 -11.27
C ARG A 412 16.30 62.14 -11.97
N GLU A 413 15.28 62.96 -12.21
CA GLU A 413 15.42 64.29 -12.82
C GLU A 413 16.30 65.23 -11.95
N GLN A 414 16.13 65.21 -10.63
CA GLN A 414 16.98 65.95 -9.69
C GLN A 414 18.45 65.49 -9.74
N ARG A 415 18.71 64.17 -9.79
CA ARG A 415 20.08 63.63 -9.93
C ARG A 415 20.71 64.00 -11.28
N GLU A 416 19.92 64.08 -12.34
CA GLU A 416 20.38 64.46 -13.67
C GLU A 416 20.73 65.96 -13.72
N GLN A 417 19.89 66.81 -13.12
CA GLN A 417 20.19 68.24 -12.92
C GLN A 417 21.43 68.47 -12.06
N GLN A 418 21.60 67.72 -10.96
CA GLN A 418 22.82 67.78 -10.13
C GLN A 418 24.07 67.42 -10.92
N ARG A 419 24.04 66.34 -11.72
CA ARG A 419 25.18 65.94 -12.57
C ARG A 419 25.53 66.99 -13.61
N GLU A 420 24.53 67.63 -14.25
CA GLU A 420 24.81 68.68 -15.22
C GLU A 420 25.34 69.96 -14.54
N GLN A 421 24.89 70.29 -13.33
CA GLN A 421 25.46 71.36 -12.50
C GLN A 421 26.91 71.07 -12.10
N GLU A 422 27.22 69.87 -11.59
CA GLU A 422 28.58 69.43 -11.26
C GLU A 422 29.51 69.52 -12.47
N LYS A 423 29.04 69.07 -13.64
CA LYS A 423 29.78 69.14 -14.91
C LYS A 423 30.00 70.58 -15.38
N GLN A 424 29.02 71.46 -15.23
CA GLN A 424 29.19 72.90 -15.52
C GLN A 424 30.16 73.57 -14.55
N GLN A 425 30.08 73.28 -13.25
CA GLN A 425 31.04 73.79 -12.25
C GLN A 425 32.46 73.32 -12.56
N LYS A 426 32.64 72.04 -12.90
CA LYS A 426 33.96 71.49 -13.27
C LYS A 426 34.51 72.15 -14.53
N ALA A 427 33.69 72.33 -15.57
CA ALA A 427 34.08 73.03 -16.79
C ALA A 427 34.42 74.53 -16.55
N GLN A 428 33.76 75.18 -15.59
CA GLN A 428 34.12 76.54 -15.16
C GLN A 428 35.46 76.56 -14.41
N GLN A 429 35.70 75.60 -13.51
CA GLN A 429 36.99 75.45 -12.81
C GLN A 429 38.13 75.16 -13.79
N GLU A 430 37.93 74.27 -14.76
CA GLU A 430 38.91 73.97 -15.82
C GLU A 430 39.22 75.21 -16.67
N LYS A 431 38.20 76.02 -17.05
CA LYS A 431 38.42 77.31 -17.72
C LYS A 431 39.18 78.33 -16.87
N GLN A 432 38.89 78.43 -15.56
CA GLN A 432 39.62 79.31 -14.65
C GLN A 432 41.08 78.86 -14.49
N GLN A 433 41.34 77.56 -14.40
CA GLN A 433 42.69 76.99 -14.37
C GLN A 433 43.45 77.28 -15.67
N GLN A 434 42.81 77.10 -16.84
CA GLN A 434 43.40 77.45 -18.14
C GLN A 434 43.71 78.95 -18.24
N GLN A 435 42.81 79.84 -17.78
CA GLN A 435 43.08 81.28 -17.74
C GLN A 435 44.22 81.64 -16.79
N GLN A 436 44.34 81.00 -15.63
CA GLN A 436 45.48 81.19 -14.74
C GLN A 436 46.78 80.64 -15.32
N GLN A 437 46.75 79.51 -16.05
CA GLN A 437 47.91 78.99 -16.77
C GLN A 437 48.34 79.95 -17.89
N GLN A 438 47.41 80.49 -18.68
CA GLN A 438 47.71 81.49 -19.71
C GLN A 438 48.30 82.75 -19.09
N GLN A 439 47.72 83.29 -18.02
CA GLN A 439 48.27 84.46 -17.32
C GLN A 439 49.67 84.20 -16.75
N ARG A 440 49.96 82.99 -16.26
CA ARG A 440 51.31 82.58 -15.83
C ARG A 440 52.28 82.48 -17.01
N GLN A 441 51.85 81.94 -18.14
CA GLN A 441 52.66 81.87 -19.36
C GLN A 441 52.94 83.26 -19.94
N ASP A 442 51.94 84.14 -20.00
CA ASP A 442 52.08 85.52 -20.46
C ASP A 442 52.99 86.34 -19.52
N ALA A 443 52.91 86.10 -18.21
CA ALA A 443 53.81 86.70 -17.22
C ALA A 443 55.25 86.17 -17.32
N ALA A 444 55.43 84.86 -17.53
CA ALA A 444 56.74 84.24 -17.75
C ALA A 444 57.38 84.71 -19.07
N ALA A 445 56.60 84.83 -20.15
CA ALA A 445 57.07 85.37 -21.43
C ALA A 445 57.48 86.84 -21.30
N LYS A 446 56.78 87.63 -20.49
CA LYS A 446 57.18 89.01 -20.15
C LYS A 446 58.44 89.08 -19.27
N ALA A 447 58.66 88.11 -18.38
CA ALA A 447 59.90 88.02 -17.61
C ALA A 447 61.09 87.63 -18.51
N ALA A 448 60.92 86.63 -19.38
CA ALA A 448 61.93 86.24 -20.36
C ALA A 448 62.28 87.36 -21.36
N ALA A 449 61.31 88.22 -21.71
CA ALA A 449 61.56 89.41 -22.53
C ALA A 449 62.29 90.56 -21.78
N VAL A 450 62.53 90.42 -20.47
CA VAL A 450 63.36 91.33 -19.65
C VAL A 450 64.75 90.73 -19.39
N GLU A 451 64.91 89.41 -19.50
CA GLU A 451 66.18 88.68 -19.39
C GLU A 451 66.80 88.39 -20.79
N GLY A 452 66.59 89.32 -21.74
CA GLY A 452 66.97 89.20 -23.15
C GLY A 452 68.12 90.11 -23.59
N GLU A 453 68.98 90.53 -22.66
CA GLU A 453 70.30 91.11 -22.93
C GLU A 453 71.35 90.28 -22.15
N GLU A 454 72.55 90.11 -22.74
CA GLU A 454 73.75 89.37 -22.28
C GLU A 454 73.98 87.94 -22.84
N GLU A 455 74.94 87.89 -23.78
CA GLU A 455 75.92 86.82 -24.14
C GLU A 455 75.39 85.50 -24.77
N GLU A 456 75.68 85.13 -26.04
CA GLU A 456 76.93 85.02 -26.86
C GLU A 456 77.84 83.80 -26.54
N ASP A 457 78.07 82.99 -27.61
CA ASP A 457 79.15 82.03 -27.94
C ASP A 457 79.60 80.96 -26.89
N GLU A 458 79.69 79.65 -27.18
CA GLU A 458 80.53 78.99 -28.21
C GLU A 458 80.07 77.54 -28.58
N GLU A 459 80.77 76.99 -29.57
CA GLU A 459 80.86 75.63 -30.17
C GLU A 459 80.77 74.41 -29.20
N GLY A 460 80.52 73.14 -29.59
CA GLY A 460 80.33 72.46 -30.88
C GLY A 460 80.49 70.92 -30.76
N GLU A 461 80.13 70.17 -31.83
CA GLU A 461 80.41 68.72 -32.12
C GLU A 461 79.63 67.55 -31.44
N GLY A 462 79.34 66.52 -32.27
CA GLY A 462 79.07 65.09 -31.91
C GLY A 462 77.62 64.69 -31.57
N SER A 463 76.79 64.13 -32.47
CA SER A 463 76.73 62.71 -32.94
C SER A 463 76.45 61.67 -31.82
N GLU A 464 75.56 60.66 -31.95
CA GLU A 464 75.11 59.87 -33.11
C GLU A 464 73.61 59.43 -33.02
N GLU A 465 73.05 58.97 -34.14
CA GLU A 465 71.83 58.13 -34.23
C GLU A 465 72.16 56.68 -33.74
N SER A 466 71.27 55.70 -33.49
CA SER A 466 69.93 55.39 -34.02
C SER A 466 69.24 54.27 -33.19
N GLU A 467 67.89 54.17 -33.23
CA GLU A 467 67.03 52.97 -33.01
C GLU A 467 67.18 52.17 -31.67
N GLU A 468 66.17 51.52 -31.05
CA GLU A 468 65.15 50.59 -31.56
C GLU A 468 63.97 50.41 -30.54
N GLU A 469 63.14 49.39 -30.76
CA GLU A 469 61.80 49.12 -30.22
C GLU A 469 61.64 48.63 -28.75
N ARG A 470 60.44 48.93 -28.21
CA ARG A 470 59.53 48.06 -27.40
C ARG A 470 59.82 47.63 -25.94
N ARG A 471 58.74 47.82 -25.16
CA ARG A 471 58.18 46.95 -24.08
C ARG A 471 58.97 46.74 -22.77
N GLY A 472 58.39 47.26 -21.68
CA GLY A 472 57.78 46.36 -20.67
C GLY A 472 58.36 46.30 -19.24
N ALA A 473 57.52 46.77 -18.29
CA ALA A 473 57.29 46.22 -16.93
C ALA A 473 58.35 46.33 -15.80
N GLY A 474 57.86 46.74 -14.61
CA GLY A 474 58.50 46.62 -13.28
C GLY A 474 59.54 47.70 -12.93
N GLY A 475 59.70 48.17 -11.68
CA GLY A 475 58.88 47.99 -10.46
C GLY A 475 59.70 48.14 -9.16
N GLY A 476 59.18 48.87 -8.15
CA GLY A 476 59.56 48.73 -6.72
C GLY A 476 60.42 49.82 -6.04
N GLY A 477 60.01 50.18 -4.80
CA GLY A 477 60.81 50.88 -3.77
C GLY A 477 60.94 52.41 -3.87
N GLY A 478 60.88 53.20 -2.79
CA GLY A 478 60.53 52.92 -1.38
C GLY A 478 60.74 54.15 -0.46
N GLU A 479 59.93 54.27 0.61
CA GLU A 479 60.09 55.13 1.83
C GLU A 479 60.11 56.68 1.61
N VAL A 480 59.73 57.59 2.53
CA VAL A 480 59.63 57.61 4.01
C VAL A 480 58.37 58.35 4.55
N ALA A 481 58.10 58.22 5.86
CA ALA A 481 56.94 58.73 6.63
C ALA A 481 57.19 60.16 7.23
N PRO A 482 56.32 60.75 8.12
CA PRO A 482 54.96 60.39 8.63
C PRO A 482 53.90 61.44 8.22
N GLY A 483 52.67 61.60 8.76
CA GLY A 483 51.87 61.03 9.86
C GLY A 483 50.56 61.86 10.04
N VAL A 484 49.70 61.76 11.07
CA VAL A 484 49.54 60.89 12.25
C VAL A 484 48.03 60.84 12.64
N GLY A 485 47.45 59.65 12.86
CA GLY A 485 46.11 59.44 13.48
C GLY A 485 44.87 59.64 12.58
N GLY A 486 43.81 58.81 12.63
CA GLY A 486 43.61 57.55 13.37
C GLY A 486 42.13 57.11 13.38
N ALA A 487 41.86 55.82 13.09
CA ALA A 487 40.57 55.10 13.13
C ALA A 487 39.41 55.60 12.20
N ALA A 488 38.60 54.76 11.55
CA ALA A 488 38.63 53.31 11.24
C ALA A 488 37.82 53.09 9.92
N ARG A 489 38.30 52.34 8.92
CA ARG A 489 38.02 50.90 8.65
C ARG A 489 36.59 50.44 8.99
N ALA A 490 35.84 49.71 8.16
CA ALA A 490 36.01 49.19 6.78
C ALA A 490 34.58 48.92 6.18
N MET A 491 34.25 48.98 4.88
CA MET A 491 34.75 48.23 3.71
C MET A 491 34.66 46.69 3.86
N LEU A 492 34.21 45.88 2.88
CA LEU A 492 33.50 46.08 1.59
C LEU A 492 32.93 44.71 1.12
N ALA A 493 32.26 44.67 -0.04
CA ALA A 493 31.89 43.56 -0.94
C ALA A 493 32.65 42.20 -0.86
N GLY A 494 32.13 41.07 -1.37
CA GLY A 494 30.88 40.80 -2.11
C GLY A 494 31.05 39.74 -3.23
N ALA A 495 29.96 39.07 -3.57
CA ALA A 495 29.69 38.29 -4.80
C ALA A 495 30.28 36.86 -5.05
N ILE A 496 29.38 35.86 -4.97
CA ILE A 496 29.07 34.82 -5.98
C ILE A 496 30.14 33.74 -6.35
N THR A 497 29.97 32.50 -5.87
CA THR A 497 29.60 31.29 -6.67
C THR A 497 29.74 29.98 -5.86
N ARG A 498 28.74 29.08 -5.94
CA ARG A 498 28.82 27.66 -6.41
C ARG A 498 27.59 26.83 -6.01
N ARG A 499 27.35 25.74 -6.74
CA ARG A 499 26.33 24.70 -6.47
C ARG A 499 27.00 23.41 -5.96
N ARG A 500 26.16 22.57 -5.33
CA ARG A 500 26.19 21.09 -5.26
C ARG A 500 26.86 20.45 -4.03
N ALA A 501 26.07 19.61 -3.36
CA ALA A 501 26.38 18.63 -2.31
C ALA A 501 26.78 17.26 -2.95
N PRO A 502 26.96 16.12 -2.23
CA PRO A 502 26.69 15.83 -0.79
C PRO A 502 27.77 14.92 -0.10
N VAL A 503 27.35 14.24 0.99
CA VAL A 503 27.89 13.05 1.70
C VAL A 503 28.57 13.34 3.05
N ASP A 504 27.85 12.96 4.12
CA ASP A 504 28.18 12.14 5.31
C ASP A 504 29.51 12.41 6.08
N GLU A 505 29.66 12.23 7.41
CA GLU A 505 28.91 11.42 8.41
C GLU A 505 29.17 11.98 9.85
N ASP A 506 28.50 11.41 10.86
CA ASP A 506 28.76 11.41 12.32
C ASP A 506 28.59 12.65 13.25
N GLU A 507 27.69 12.42 14.23
CA GLU A 507 27.74 12.67 15.69
C GLU A 507 28.65 13.79 16.27
N ASP A 508 28.05 14.76 17.00
CA ASP A 508 28.06 14.73 18.47
C ASP A 508 27.08 15.74 19.13
N SER A 509 26.91 15.62 20.46
CA SER A 509 25.93 16.31 21.31
C SER A 509 26.22 17.78 21.68
N GLU A 510 25.15 18.55 21.99
CA GLU A 510 24.99 19.53 23.11
C GLU A 510 23.70 20.35 22.83
N GLU A 511 22.58 20.10 23.54
CA GLU A 511 22.14 20.86 24.73
C GLU A 511 22.50 22.36 24.72
N ASP A 512 21.50 23.24 24.55
CA ASP A 512 21.51 24.51 25.27
C ASP A 512 20.10 25.14 25.47
N ASP A 513 19.94 25.73 26.65
CA ASP A 513 18.71 26.32 27.22
C ASP A 513 18.56 27.80 26.83
N TRP A 514 17.34 28.24 26.51
CA TRP A 514 17.02 29.66 26.37
C TRP A 514 15.67 30.02 26.99
N SER A 515 15.75 30.38 28.27
CA SER A 515 14.74 31.15 28.99
C SER A 515 14.97 32.66 28.80
N ASP A 516 13.99 33.37 28.22
CA ASP A 516 13.59 34.76 28.58
C ASP A 516 12.28 35.16 27.86
#